data_AF-A0A3R5WCT5-F1
#
_entry.id   AF-A0A3R5WCT5-F1
#
_cell.length_a   1.000
_cell.length_b   1.000
_cell.length_c   1.000
_cell.angle_alpha   90.00
_cell.angle_beta   90.00
_cell.angle_gamma   90.00
#
_symmetry.space_group_name_H-M   'P 1'
#
loop_
_entity.id
_entity.type
_entity.pdbx_description
1 polymer ?
#
loop_
_entity_poly.entity_id
_entity_poly.type
_entity_poly.pdbx_seq_one_letter_code
_entity_poly.pdbx_strand_id
1 'polypeptide(L)' 'MVWEAVGHFSLYDGTANKNPFGIDFRQNGMRWTQSLCKGDSDGDGLSNGEELGDPNCTWTEGQTPDYDAIGHP' A
#
# COMPACT_ATOMS: atom_id res chain seq x y z
N MET A 1 0.05 4.11 -13.19
CA MET A 1 0.50 5.46 -12.77
C MET A 1 0.84 5.35 -11.30
N VAL A 2 2.06 5.69 -10.90
CA VAL A 2 2.49 5.65 -9.50
C VAL A 2 1.75 6.78 -8.76
N TRP A 3 0.86 6.44 -7.82
CA TRP A 3 0.20 7.44 -6.98
C TRP A 3 1.23 8.03 -6.00
N GLU A 4 1.45 9.34 -6.04
CA GLU A 4 2.48 9.99 -5.21
C GLU A 4 2.13 10.02 -3.71
N ALA A 5 0.90 9.61 -3.33
CA ALA A 5 0.42 9.57 -1.95
C ALA A 5 -0.37 8.29 -1.64
N VAL A 6 0.31 7.13 -1.69
CA VAL A 6 -0.28 5.84 -1.28
C VAL A 6 -0.84 5.94 0.15
N GLY A 7 -2.10 5.55 0.35
CA GLY A 7 -2.81 5.70 1.62
C GLY A 7 -3.73 6.92 1.75
N HIS A 8 -3.85 7.74 0.70
CA HIS A 8 -4.63 8.97 0.69
C HIS A 8 -5.50 9.06 -0.57
N PHE A 9 -6.64 9.76 -0.52
CA PHE A 9 -7.52 9.93 -1.68
C PHE A 9 -7.07 11.02 -2.68
N SER A 10 -6.17 11.91 -2.28
CA SER A 10 -5.77 13.08 -3.07
C SER A 10 -4.39 13.57 -2.63
N LEU A 11 -3.62 14.09 -3.59
CA LEU A 11 -2.32 14.74 -3.36
C LEU A 11 -2.44 16.00 -2.50
N TYR A 12 -3.61 16.65 -2.51
CA TYR A 12 -3.89 17.88 -1.77
C TYR A 12 -4.48 17.62 -0.38
N ASP A 13 -4.99 16.42 -0.13
CA ASP A 13 -5.64 16.03 1.13
C ASP A 13 -4.60 15.66 2.20
N GLY A 14 -3.42 16.30 2.16
CA GLY A 14 -2.21 15.97 2.90
C GLY A 14 -2.40 15.79 4.40
N THR A 15 -2.96 14.64 4.79
CA THR A 15 -3.26 14.07 6.13
C THR A 15 -4.73 13.83 6.48
N ALA A 16 -5.73 14.51 5.90
CA ALA A 16 -7.09 14.50 6.45
C ALA A 16 -7.89 13.22 6.16
N ASN A 17 -7.96 12.78 4.90
CA ASN A 17 -8.71 11.60 4.51
C ASN A 17 -7.76 10.46 4.10
N LYS A 18 -7.92 9.30 4.76
CA LYS A 18 -7.20 8.08 4.43
C LYS A 18 -8.08 7.22 3.54
N ASN A 19 -7.52 6.68 2.47
CA ASN A 19 -8.17 5.61 1.72
C ASN A 19 -8.14 4.31 2.57
N PRO A 20 -8.81 3.23 2.15
CA PRO A 20 -8.80 1.97 2.88
C PRO A 20 -7.38 1.48 3.23
N PHE A 21 -6.44 1.49 2.28
CA PHE A 21 -5.04 1.16 2.57
C PHE A 21 -4.42 2.02 3.68
N GLY A 22 -4.64 3.33 3.66
CA GLY A 22 -4.12 4.23 4.70
C GLY A 22 -4.71 3.95 6.09
N ILE A 23 -5.95 3.46 6.15
CA ILE A 23 -6.57 3.00 7.39
C ILE A 23 -5.90 1.71 7.87
N ASP A 24 -5.70 0.74 6.98
CA ASP A 24 -5.12 -0.57 7.30
C ASP A 24 -3.63 -0.48 7.64
N PHE A 25 -2.90 0.40 6.96
CA PHE A 25 -1.51 0.74 7.31
C PHE A 25 -1.43 1.27 8.75
N ARG A 26 -2.36 2.15 9.15
CA ARG A 26 -2.44 2.65 10.53
C ARG A 26 -2.79 1.54 11.52
N GLN A 27 -3.72 0.64 11.18
CA GLN A 27 -4.08 -0.50 12.02
C GLN A 27 -2.92 -1.49 12.20
N ASN A 28 -2.05 -1.61 11.18
CA ASN A 28 -0.81 -2.39 11.22
C ASN A 28 0.36 -1.64 11.90
N GLY A 29 0.08 -0.55 12.62
CA GLY A 29 1.09 0.21 13.36
C GLY A 29 2.00 1.05 12.46
N MET A 30 1.51 1.46 11.29
CA MET A 30 2.24 2.25 10.28
C MET A 30 3.52 1.54 9.83
N ARG A 31 3.41 0.23 9.62
CA ARG A 31 4.51 -0.62 9.16
C ARG A 31 4.03 -1.47 8.00
N TRP A 32 4.93 -1.72 7.05
CA TRP A 32 4.75 -2.72 6.02
C TRP A 32 4.87 -4.11 6.66
N THR A 33 3.77 -4.61 7.22
CA THR A 33 3.71 -5.94 7.83
C THR A 33 3.34 -6.98 6.79
N GLN A 34 3.66 -8.24 7.05
CA GLN A 34 3.22 -9.35 6.20
C GLN A 34 1.69 -9.46 6.11
N SER A 35 0.98 -9.04 7.17
CA SER A 35 -0.49 -9.00 7.16
C SER A 35 -1.02 -7.91 6.25
N LEU A 36 -0.39 -6.72 6.26
CA LEU A 36 -0.78 -5.65 5.37
C LEU A 36 -0.46 -6.01 3.92
N CYS A 37 0.75 -6.50 3.64
CA CYS A 37 1.14 -6.85 2.28
C CYS A 37 0.18 -7.87 1.62
N LYS A 38 -0.27 -8.88 2.36
CA LYS A 38 -1.19 -9.92 1.88
C LYS A 38 -2.67 -9.49 1.91
N GLY A 39 -2.99 -8.34 2.50
CA GLY A 39 -4.34 -7.79 2.50
C GLY A 39 -4.71 -7.25 1.13
N ASP A 40 -5.99 -7.04 0.91
CA ASP A 40 -6.59 -6.40 -0.27
C ASP A 40 -7.44 -5.25 0.29
N SER A 41 -6.87 -4.04 0.31
CA SER A 41 -7.46 -2.94 1.09
C SER A 41 -8.62 -2.26 0.36
N ASP A 42 -8.58 -2.15 -0.96
CA ASP A 42 -9.63 -1.53 -1.76
C ASP A 42 -10.60 -2.53 -2.42
N GLY A 43 -10.32 -3.83 -2.32
CA GLY A 43 -11.24 -4.92 -2.67
C GLY A 43 -11.29 -5.23 -4.16
N ASP A 44 -10.24 -4.89 -4.91
CA ASP A 44 -10.17 -5.14 -6.34
C ASP A 44 -9.75 -6.59 -6.70
N GLY A 45 -9.39 -7.38 -5.69
CA GLY A 45 -9.00 -8.78 -5.80
C GLY A 45 -7.49 -9.00 -5.94
N LEU A 46 -6.69 -7.95 -5.91
CA LEU A 46 -5.23 -8.00 -5.82
C LEU A 46 -4.79 -7.69 -4.38
N SER A 47 -3.69 -8.32 -3.95
CA SER A 47 -3.10 -7.94 -2.67
C SER A 47 -2.33 -6.62 -2.78
N ASN A 48 -2.27 -5.87 -1.68
CA ASN A 48 -1.51 -4.63 -1.56
C ASN A 48 -0.05 -4.82 -2.05
N GLY A 49 0.54 -6.00 -1.78
CA GLY A 49 1.87 -6.37 -2.24
C GLY A 49 1.96 -6.55 -3.76
N GLU A 50 1.01 -7.26 -4.37
CA GLU A 50 0.96 -7.40 -5.84
C GLU A 50 0.87 -6.04 -6.52
N GLU A 51 0.09 -5.13 -5.95
CA GLU A 51 -0.11 -3.79 -6.51
C GLU A 51 1.07 -2.85 -6.34
N LEU A 52 1.75 -2.91 -5.19
CA LEU A 52 2.87 -2.04 -4.84
C LEU A 52 4.25 -2.62 -5.20
N GLY A 53 4.29 -3.79 -5.84
CA GLY A 53 5.53 -4.40 -6.34
C GLY A 53 6.27 -5.30 -5.34
N ASP A 54 5.60 -5.72 -4.26
CA ASP A 54 6.06 -6.70 -3.27
C ASP A 54 5.12 -7.92 -3.18
N PRO A 55 4.88 -8.68 -4.26
CA PRO A 55 3.97 -9.83 -4.26
C PRO A 55 4.41 -10.96 -3.33
N ASN A 56 5.70 -10.99 -2.95
CA ASN A 56 6.26 -12.00 -2.06
C ASN A 56 6.25 -11.56 -0.58
N CYS A 57 5.84 -10.32 -0.28
CA CYS A 57 5.83 -9.75 1.07
C CYS A 57 7.20 -9.82 1.77
N THR A 58 8.24 -9.50 1.01
CA THR A 58 9.65 -9.55 1.43
C THR A 58 10.30 -8.18 1.47
N TRP A 59 9.65 -7.15 0.93
CA TRP A 59 10.16 -5.78 0.98
C TRP A 59 10.28 -5.28 2.41
N THR A 60 11.35 -4.52 2.66
CA THR A 60 11.58 -3.80 3.91
C THR A 60 12.01 -2.37 3.63
N GLU A 61 11.81 -1.49 4.62
CA GLU A 61 12.08 -0.06 4.49
C GLU A 61 13.49 0.22 3.97
N GLY A 62 13.57 1.02 2.90
CA GLY A 62 14.82 1.39 2.25
C GLY A 62 15.28 0.45 1.13
N GLN A 63 14.58 -0.67 0.90
CA GLN A 63 14.83 -1.52 -0.27
C GLN A 63 14.10 -1.02 -1.52
N THR A 64 14.54 -1.48 -2.68
CA THR A 64 13.75 -1.38 -3.91
C THR A 64 12.79 -2.57 -3.96
N PRO A 65 11.49 -2.38 -4.27
CA PRO A 65 10.57 -3.49 -4.52
C PRO A 65 11.06 -4.41 -5.63
N ASP A 66 10.67 -5.69 -5.57
CA ASP A 66 11.09 -6.71 -6.53
C ASP A 66 10.45 -6.50 -7.91
N TYR A 67 9.30 -5.82 -7.96
CA TYR A 67 8.52 -5.60 -9.17
C TYR A 67 8.04 -4.15 -9.25
N ASP A 68 7.67 -3.73 -10.46
CA ASP A 68 7.03 -2.44 -10.67
C ASP A 68 5.62 -2.44 -10.07
N ALA A 69 5.23 -1.32 -9.47
CA ALA A 69 3.86 -1.14 -9.01
C ALA A 69 2.87 -1.14 -10.19
N ILE A 70 1.83 -1.96 -10.09
CA ILE A 70 0.83 -2.17 -11.14
C ILE A 70 -0.53 -1.54 -10.82
N GLY A 71 -0.79 -1.22 -9.55
CA GLY A 71 -2.12 -0.87 -9.04
C GLY A 71 -2.13 0.16 -7.92
N HIS A 72 -3.27 0.26 -7.24
CA HIS A 72 -3.45 1.07 -6.04
C HIS A 72 -4.22 0.25 -4.98
N PRO A 73 -3.70 0.13 -3.76
CA PRO A 73 -4.48 -0.41 -2.65
C PRO A 73 -5.28 0.65 -1.87
#